data_AF-A0A5C4RZL4-F1
#
_entry.id   AF-A0A5C4RZL4-F1
#
_cell.length_a   1.000
_cell.length_b   1.000
_cell.length_c   1.000
_cell.angle_alpha   90.00
_cell.angle_beta   90.00
_cell.angle_gamma   90.00
#
_symmetry.space_group_name_H-M   'P 1'
#
loop_
_entity.id
_entity.type
_entity.pdbx_description
1 polymer ?
#
loop_
_entity_poly.entity_id
_entity_poly.type
_entity_poly.pdbx_seq_one_letter_code
_entity_poly.pdbx_strand_id
1 'polypeptide(L)'
;MRDHTPDFKLQPLSDTNRTAVERTVRQLVEHLVGDGRLEAGTLLEFWVEVPGIKRPRGTFRGGLLMPDSYLFLADYFRIEDGKLAAKAYGSTLDAAWTDLLGELVFQIEIFTSQTDMSKGTTLEIWAGNRNHPDGEWAYAVDRKIELG
;
A
#
# COMPACT_ATOMS: atom_id res chain seq x y z
N MET A 1 -17.29 -31.40 13.66
CA MET A 1 -16.24 -30.44 13.26
C MET A 1 -16.91 -29.08 13.22
N ARG A 2 -16.63 -28.17 14.17
CA ARG A 2 -17.15 -26.80 14.08
C ARG A 2 -16.30 -26.09 13.06
N ASP A 3 -16.95 -25.54 12.04
CA ASP A 3 -16.31 -24.66 11.08
C ASP A 3 -15.84 -23.43 11.87
N HIS A 4 -14.52 -23.34 12.07
CA HIS A 4 -13.87 -22.22 12.76
C HIS A 4 -13.44 -21.14 11.77
N THR A 5 -13.93 -21.19 10.53
CA THR A 5 -13.69 -20.12 9.55
C THR A 5 -14.25 -18.81 10.13
N PRO A 6 -13.41 -17.82 10.45
CA PRO A 6 -13.88 -16.53 10.91
C PRO A 6 -14.80 -15.94 9.83
N ASP A 7 -15.98 -15.45 10.21
CA ASP A 7 -16.88 -14.73 9.32
C ASP A 7 -16.24 -13.38 8.95
N PHE A 8 -15.39 -13.40 7.93
CA PHE A 8 -14.63 -12.25 7.45
C PHE A 8 -15.58 -11.35 6.66
N LYS A 9 -16.31 -10.48 7.37
CA LYS A 9 -17.09 -9.44 6.70
C LYS A 9 -16.15 -8.30 6.31
N LEU A 10 -15.76 -8.31 5.04
CA LEU A 10 -15.09 -7.16 4.43
C LEU A 10 -15.96 -5.92 4.63
N GLN A 11 -15.35 -4.84 5.11
CA GLN A 11 -15.96 -3.53 5.18
C GLN A 11 -15.35 -2.68 4.07
N PRO A 12 -16.08 -2.42 2.98
CA PRO A 12 -15.56 -1.59 1.91
C PRO A 12 -15.20 -0.20 2.41
N LEU A 13 -14.13 0.38 1.86
CA LEU A 13 -13.84 1.79 2.10
C LEU A 13 -14.96 2.66 1.54
N SER A 14 -15.24 3.78 2.21
CA SER A 14 -16.09 4.82 1.62
C SER A 14 -15.44 5.38 0.34
N ASP A 15 -16.24 5.89 -0.59
CA ASP A 15 -15.74 6.52 -1.82
C ASP A 15 -14.74 7.65 -1.52
N THR A 16 -14.96 8.39 -0.43
CA THR A 16 -14.06 9.44 0.04
C THR A 16 -12.70 8.87 0.45
N ASN A 17 -12.68 7.81 1.25
CA ASN A 17 -11.45 7.17 1.70
C ASN A 17 -10.72 6.51 0.53
N ARG A 18 -11.46 5.82 -0.35
CA ARG A 18 -10.91 5.24 -1.58
C ARG A 18 -10.23 6.32 -2.44
N THR A 19 -10.91 7.42 -2.71
CA THR A 19 -10.35 8.55 -3.49
C THR A 19 -9.10 9.15 -2.82
N ALA A 20 -9.10 9.25 -1.48
CA ALA A 20 -7.96 9.77 -0.74
C ALA A 20 -6.72 8.85 -0.85
N VAL A 21 -6.92 7.54 -0.77
CA VAL A 21 -5.88 6.52 -1.00
C VAL A 21 -5.35 6.62 -2.42
N GLU A 22 -6.22 6.57 -3.42
CA GLU A 22 -5.83 6.60 -4.84
C GLU A 22 -5.02 7.85 -5.18
N ARG A 23 -5.47 9.02 -4.74
CA ARG A 23 -4.75 10.28 -4.95
C ARG A 23 -3.39 10.28 -4.26
N THR A 24 -3.31 9.75 -3.04
CA THR A 24 -2.06 9.73 -2.27
C THR A 24 -1.03 8.82 -2.93
N VAL A 25 -1.43 7.62 -3.33
CA VAL A 25 -0.54 6.66 -4.00
C VAL A 25 -0.02 7.22 -5.31
N ARG A 26 -0.89 7.84 -6.13
CA ARG A 26 -0.48 8.51 -7.36
C ARG A 26 0.62 9.55 -7.10
N GLN A 27 0.43 10.40 -6.09
CA GLN A 27 1.41 11.43 -5.74
C GLN A 27 2.75 10.84 -5.25
N LEU A 28 2.72 9.75 -4.46
CA LEU A 28 3.95 9.09 -4.01
C LEU A 28 4.73 8.48 -5.18
N VAL A 29 4.04 7.79 -6.10
CA VAL A 29 4.68 7.20 -7.28
C VAL A 29 5.17 8.28 -8.24
N GLU A 30 4.40 9.33 -8.47
CA GLU A 30 4.83 10.48 -9.29
C GLU A 30 6.09 11.13 -8.71
N HIS A 31 6.19 11.25 -7.38
CA HIS A 31 7.39 11.74 -6.71
C HIS A 31 8.59 10.81 -6.95
N LEU A 32 8.42 9.49 -6.75
CA LEU A 32 9.45 8.49 -7.03
C LEU A 32 9.95 8.52 -8.48
N VAL A 33 9.04 8.68 -9.43
CA VAL A 33 9.37 8.80 -10.86
C VAL A 33 10.14 10.10 -11.10
N GLY A 34 9.69 11.22 -10.52
CA GLY A 34 10.35 12.51 -10.62
C GLY A 34 11.79 12.51 -10.08
N ASP A 35 12.03 11.72 -9.03
CA ASP A 35 13.37 11.55 -8.44
C ASP A 35 14.24 10.52 -9.15
N GLY A 36 13.71 9.82 -10.17
CA GLY A 36 14.41 8.74 -10.85
C GLY A 36 14.65 7.52 -9.95
N ARG A 37 13.77 7.27 -8.98
CA ARG A 37 13.88 6.21 -7.96
C ARG A 37 12.94 5.03 -8.18
N LEU A 38 12.21 4.99 -9.30
CA LEU A 38 11.44 3.82 -9.68
C LEU A 38 12.35 2.75 -10.31
N GLU A 39 12.68 1.75 -9.52
CA GLU A 39 13.58 0.64 -9.85
C GLU A 39 12.84 -0.70 -9.71
N ALA A 40 13.48 -1.80 -10.11
CA ALA A 40 12.87 -3.13 -10.05
C ALA A 40 12.48 -3.56 -8.62
N GLY A 41 13.16 -3.03 -7.61
CA GLY A 41 12.91 -3.31 -6.20
C GLY A 41 11.98 -2.31 -5.50
N THR A 42 11.35 -1.39 -6.23
CA THR A 42 10.51 -0.37 -5.59
C THR A 42 9.21 -0.95 -5.09
N LEU A 43 8.95 -0.72 -3.80
CA LEU A 43 7.82 -1.19 -3.05
C LEU A 43 6.85 -0.05 -2.76
N LEU A 44 5.57 -0.40 -2.68
CA LEU A 44 4.50 0.40 -2.09
C LEU A 44 3.96 -0.38 -0.90
N GLU A 45 3.94 0.22 0.28
CA GLU A 45 3.58 -0.45 1.53
C GLU A 45 2.65 0.43 2.36
N PHE A 46 1.82 -0.17 3.21
CA PHE A 46 0.93 0.61 4.07
C PHE A 46 0.77 0.01 5.47
N TRP A 47 0.83 0.84 6.52
CA TRP A 47 0.53 0.47 7.92
C TRP A 47 -0.83 1.02 8.34
N VAL A 48 -1.60 0.20 9.03
CA VAL A 48 -2.87 0.58 9.65
C VAL A 48 -2.66 0.83 11.14
N GLU A 49 -2.72 2.09 11.53
CA GLU A 49 -2.66 2.53 12.92
C GLU A 49 -4.09 2.81 13.45
N VAL A 50 -4.43 2.17 14.57
CA VAL A 50 -5.75 2.36 15.22
C VAL A 50 -5.54 2.91 16.63
N PRO A 51 -6.11 4.09 16.96
CA PRO A 51 -5.95 4.71 18.27
C PRO A 51 -6.32 3.78 19.41
N GLY A 52 -5.46 3.74 20.43
CA GLY A 52 -5.63 2.89 21.61
C GLY A 52 -5.31 1.40 21.39
N ILE A 53 -5.03 0.97 20.16
CA ILE A 53 -4.54 -0.38 19.86
C ILE A 53 -3.03 -0.32 19.65
N LYS A 54 -2.26 -0.78 20.64
CA LYS A 54 -0.83 -1.05 20.44
C LYS A 54 -0.69 -2.27 19.53
N ARG A 55 -0.69 -2.05 18.23
CA ARG A 55 -0.17 -3.03 17.29
C ARG A 55 1.37 -2.90 17.31
N PRO A 56 2.14 -3.97 17.52
CA PRO A 56 3.54 -3.91 17.14
C PRO A 56 3.56 -3.50 15.67
N ARG A 57 4.27 -2.41 15.32
CA ARG A 57 4.46 -2.02 13.92
C ARG A 57 5.11 -3.21 13.24
N GLY A 58 4.32 -3.98 12.48
CA GLY A 58 4.75 -5.25 11.94
C GLY A 58 4.75 -6.45 12.87
N THR A 59 4.61 -7.62 12.25
CA THR A 59 4.92 -8.89 12.90
C THR A 59 6.43 -8.97 13.11
N PHE A 60 6.85 -8.95 14.38
CA PHE A 60 8.25 -9.09 14.77
C PHE A 60 8.72 -10.52 14.48
N ARG A 61 9.07 -10.81 13.24
CA ARG A 61 9.61 -12.12 12.83
C ARG A 61 11.11 -11.97 12.64
N GLY A 62 11.89 -12.49 13.58
CA GLY A 62 13.36 -12.47 13.51
C GLY A 62 14.04 -11.14 13.85
N GLY A 63 13.32 -10.15 14.42
CA GLY A 63 13.93 -8.89 14.88
C GLY A 63 13.60 -7.64 14.05
N LEU A 64 12.75 -7.74 13.03
CA LEU A 64 12.54 -6.69 12.02
C LEU A 64 11.06 -6.28 11.93
N LEU A 65 10.81 -5.01 11.59
CA LEU A 65 9.46 -4.42 11.49
C LEU A 65 8.87 -4.73 10.11
N MET A 66 7.82 -5.55 10.07
CA MET A 66 7.14 -5.94 8.84
C MET A 66 5.99 -4.99 8.46
N PRO A 67 5.72 -4.86 7.17
CA PRO A 67 4.46 -4.30 6.70
C PRO A 67 3.20 -4.98 7.24
N ASP A 68 2.07 -4.27 7.26
CA ASP A 68 0.76 -4.93 7.19
C ASP A 68 0.62 -5.55 5.79
N SER A 69 0.91 -4.77 4.73
CA SER A 69 1.07 -5.31 3.38
C SER A 69 1.97 -4.44 2.50
N TYR A 70 2.45 -5.04 1.40
CA TYR A 70 3.26 -4.38 0.38
C TYR A 70 2.96 -4.93 -1.02
N LEU A 71 3.25 -4.10 -2.04
CA LEU A 71 3.15 -4.40 -3.46
C LEU A 71 4.44 -3.96 -4.17
N PHE A 72 4.90 -4.71 -5.16
CA PHE A 72 5.99 -4.27 -6.01
C PHE A 72 5.44 -3.37 -7.13
N LEU A 73 5.87 -2.11 -7.16
CA LEU A 73 5.48 -1.20 -8.25
C LEU A 73 5.95 -1.71 -9.61
N ALA A 74 7.08 -2.43 -9.61
CA ALA A 74 7.64 -3.08 -10.78
C ALA A 74 6.75 -4.20 -11.34
N ASP A 75 5.68 -4.64 -10.68
CA ASP A 75 4.73 -5.60 -11.25
C ASP A 75 3.71 -4.95 -12.18
N TYR A 76 3.42 -3.66 -11.96
CA TYR A 76 2.42 -2.90 -12.72
C TYR A 76 3.09 -1.96 -13.72
N PHE A 77 4.24 -1.41 -13.36
CA PHE A 77 4.87 -0.33 -14.11
C PHE A 77 6.29 -0.63 -14.55
N ARG A 78 6.73 0.12 -15.56
CA ARG A 78 8.11 0.25 -16.02
C ARG A 78 8.38 1.72 -16.36
N ILE A 79 9.65 2.08 -16.50
CA ILE A 79 10.05 3.39 -17.01
C ILE A 79 10.37 3.28 -18.50
N GLU A 80 9.71 4.10 -19.32
CA GLU A 80 10.02 4.31 -20.74
C GLU A 80 10.26 5.81 -20.97
N ASP A 81 11.41 6.16 -21.54
CA ASP A 81 11.79 7.56 -21.82
C ASP A 81 11.61 8.51 -20.61
N GLY A 82 11.94 8.02 -19.42
CA GLY A 82 11.81 8.78 -18.16
C GLY A 82 10.36 8.97 -17.68
N LYS A 83 9.41 8.23 -18.24
CA LYS A 83 7.99 8.28 -17.87
C LYS A 83 7.47 6.92 -17.44
N LEU A 84 6.43 6.95 -16.61
CA LEU A 84 5.72 5.75 -16.20
C LEU A 84 4.97 5.15 -17.39
N ALA A 85 5.18 3.86 -17.63
CA ALA A 85 4.47 3.08 -18.62
C ALA A 85 3.96 1.78 -17.98
N ALA A 86 2.88 1.23 -18.53
CA ALA A 86 2.39 -0.07 -18.09
C ALA A 86 3.40 -1.18 -18.43
N LYS A 87 3.58 -2.14 -17.53
CA LYS A 87 4.48 -3.28 -17.74
C LYS A 87 3.86 -4.35 -18.63
N ALA A 88 2.56 -4.64 -18.47
CA ALA A 88 1.91 -5.70 -19.23
C ALA A 88 1.72 -5.31 -20.71
N TYR A 89 2.14 -6.18 -21.62
CA TYR A 89 2.05 -5.95 -23.07
C TYR A 89 0.59 -5.75 -23.51
N GLY A 90 0.30 -4.61 -24.14
CA GLY A 90 -1.04 -4.25 -24.60
C GLY A 90 -1.95 -3.61 -23.55
N SER A 91 -1.49 -3.46 -22.30
CA SER A 91 -2.22 -2.71 -21.27
C SER A 91 -1.92 -1.21 -21.36
N THR A 92 -2.91 -0.38 -21.00
CA THR A 92 -2.74 1.07 -20.89
C THR A 92 -2.20 1.42 -19.51
N LEU A 93 -1.57 2.60 -19.38
CA LEU A 93 -1.14 3.12 -18.09
C LEU A 93 -2.31 3.21 -17.08
N ASP A 94 -3.49 3.59 -17.56
CA ASP A 94 -4.71 3.66 -16.74
C ASP A 94 -5.18 2.29 -16.24
N ALA A 95 -5.02 1.24 -17.06
CA ALA A 95 -5.32 -0.13 -16.64
C ALA A 95 -4.35 -0.57 -15.53
N ALA A 96 -3.04 -0.35 -15.71
CA ALA A 96 -2.04 -0.66 -14.68
C ALA A 96 -2.29 0.08 -13.36
N TRP A 97 -2.71 1.35 -13.44
CA TRP A 97 -3.16 2.10 -12.27
C TRP A 97 -4.39 1.48 -11.62
N THR A 98 -5.38 1.07 -12.41
CA THR A 98 -6.61 0.45 -11.91
C THR A 98 -6.31 -0.85 -11.18
N ASP A 99 -5.44 -1.68 -11.73
CA ASP A 99 -5.05 -2.96 -11.14
C ASP A 99 -4.29 -2.76 -9.82
N LEU A 100 -3.27 -1.89 -9.80
CA LEU A 100 -2.50 -1.57 -8.59
C LEU A 100 -3.41 -1.01 -7.48
N LEU A 101 -4.25 -0.03 -7.81
CA LEU A 101 -5.10 0.63 -6.84
C LEU A 101 -6.22 -0.30 -6.35
N GLY A 102 -6.75 -1.15 -7.22
CA GLY A 102 -7.73 -2.17 -6.85
C GLY A 102 -7.16 -3.17 -5.85
N GLU A 103 -5.96 -3.69 -6.12
CA GLU A 103 -5.29 -4.62 -5.22
C GLU A 103 -4.94 -3.96 -3.87
N LEU A 104 -4.38 -2.75 -3.89
CA LEU A 104 -4.04 -2.02 -2.68
C LEU A 104 -5.29 -1.74 -1.82
N VAL A 105 -6.37 -1.23 -2.42
CA VAL A 105 -7.63 -0.94 -1.71
C VAL A 105 -8.19 -2.22 -1.10
N PHE A 106 -8.20 -3.32 -1.86
CA PHE A 106 -8.67 -4.60 -1.35
C PHE A 106 -7.85 -5.09 -0.15
N GLN A 107 -6.52 -4.93 -0.18
CA GLN A 107 -5.67 -5.24 0.96
C GLN A 107 -5.97 -4.33 2.15
N ILE A 108 -6.13 -3.02 1.95
CA ILE A 108 -6.49 -2.09 3.04
C ILE A 108 -7.81 -2.52 3.68
N GLU A 109 -8.84 -2.85 2.90
CA GLU A 109 -10.13 -3.32 3.39
C GLU A 109 -10.01 -4.60 4.23
N ILE A 110 -9.12 -5.51 3.86
CA ILE A 110 -8.82 -6.71 4.68
C ILE A 110 -8.26 -6.29 6.05
N PHE A 111 -7.24 -5.42 6.07
CA PHE A 111 -6.55 -5.01 7.29
C PHE A 111 -7.35 -4.04 8.18
N THR A 112 -8.35 -3.36 7.62
CA THR A 112 -9.29 -2.50 8.35
C THR A 112 -10.62 -3.17 8.68
N SER A 113 -10.92 -4.36 8.12
CA SER A 113 -12.22 -5.05 8.28
C SER A 113 -12.71 -5.25 9.72
N GLN A 114 -11.77 -5.39 10.67
CA GLN A 114 -12.07 -5.58 12.11
C GLN A 114 -11.81 -4.32 12.94
N THR A 115 -11.43 -3.22 12.29
CA THR A 115 -11.15 -1.94 12.96
C THR A 115 -12.42 -1.11 13.05
N ASP A 116 -12.64 -0.50 14.21
CA ASP A 116 -13.72 0.45 14.38
C ASP A 116 -13.26 1.81 13.82
N MET A 117 -13.63 2.10 12.57
CA MET A 117 -13.22 3.33 11.88
C MET A 117 -13.69 4.61 12.60
N SER A 118 -14.71 4.53 13.47
CA SER A 118 -15.15 5.68 14.27
C SER A 118 -14.10 6.16 15.28
N LYS A 119 -13.07 5.36 15.54
CA LYS A 119 -11.95 5.69 16.44
C LYS A 119 -10.82 6.45 15.75
N GLY A 120 -10.97 6.80 14.46
CA GLY A 120 -9.97 7.51 13.65
C GLY A 120 -8.83 6.59 13.24
N THR A 121 -9.02 5.81 12.17
CA THR A 121 -7.98 4.88 11.69
C THR A 121 -7.02 5.61 10.77
N THR A 122 -5.72 5.57 11.05
CA THR A 122 -4.69 6.19 10.22
C THR A 122 -4.02 5.15 9.33
N LEU A 123 -3.92 5.46 8.05
CA LEU A 123 -3.17 4.70 7.06
C LEU A 123 -1.85 5.42 6.75
N GLU A 124 -0.72 4.80 7.05
CA GLU A 124 0.62 5.30 6.75
C GLU A 124 1.16 4.58 5.51
N ILE A 125 1.21 5.25 4.35
CA ILE A 125 1.65 4.66 3.07
C ILE A 125 3.09 5.08 2.77
N TRP A 126 3.94 4.11 2.46
CA TRP A 126 5.34 4.29 2.08
C TRP A 126 5.55 3.81 0.65
N ALA A 127 6.36 4.53 -0.13
CA ALA A 127 6.81 4.09 -1.43
C ALA A 127 8.31 4.33 -1.58
N GLY A 128 9.07 3.31 -1.98
CA GLY A 128 10.53 3.43 -1.99
C GLY A 128 11.29 2.15 -2.29
N ASN A 129 12.61 2.19 -2.11
CA ASN A 129 13.50 1.06 -2.28
C ASN A 129 14.15 0.70 -0.94
N ARG A 130 14.17 -0.60 -0.64
CA ARG A 130 14.92 -1.17 0.49
C ARG A 130 15.69 -2.39 0.01
N ASN A 131 16.86 -2.63 0.59
CA ASN A 131 17.74 -3.74 0.20
C ASN A 131 17.12 -5.11 0.49
N HIS A 132 16.07 -5.16 1.31
CA HIS A 132 15.23 -6.32 1.61
C HIS A 132 13.86 -5.83 2.11
N PRO A 133 12.76 -6.60 1.97
CA PRO A 133 11.48 -6.33 2.62
C PRO A 133 11.51 -6.25 4.17
N ASP A 134 12.69 -6.36 4.78
CA ASP A 134 12.93 -6.24 6.21
C ASP A 134 14.07 -5.27 6.55
N GLY A 135 14.65 -4.60 5.54
CA GLY A 135 15.81 -3.72 5.67
C GLY A 135 15.46 -2.25 5.77
N GLU A 136 16.43 -1.42 6.13
CA GLU A 136 16.30 0.04 6.11
C GLU A 136 15.99 0.56 4.70
N TRP A 137 15.19 1.61 4.63
CA TRP A 137 14.91 2.31 3.38
C TRP A 137 16.20 2.95 2.85
N ALA A 138 16.60 2.54 1.65
CA ALA A 138 17.64 3.25 0.90
C ALA A 138 17.11 4.59 0.38
N TYR A 139 15.84 4.61 0.00
CA TYR A 139 15.06 5.80 -0.34
C TYR A 139 13.59 5.51 -0.11
N ALA A 140 12.84 6.43 0.48
CA ALA A 140 11.39 6.32 0.55
C ALA A 140 10.73 7.69 0.68
N VAL A 141 9.50 7.75 0.20
CA VAL A 141 8.54 8.81 0.49
C VAL A 141 7.33 8.22 1.16
N ASP A 142 6.77 8.95 2.12
CA ASP A 142 5.62 8.49 2.88
C ASP A 142 4.53 9.55 2.97
N ARG A 143 3.31 9.09 3.24
CA ARG A 143 2.20 9.95 3.64
C ARG A 143 1.22 9.23 4.55
N LYS A 144 0.69 9.97 5.51
CA LYS A 144 -0.44 9.54 6.37
C LYS A 144 -1.78 10.02 5.84
N ILE A 145 -2.78 9.17 5.94
CA ILE A 145 -4.17 9.43 5.58
C ILE A 145 -5.04 9.02 6.76
N GLU A 146 -5.94 9.90 7.20
CA GLU A 146 -6.99 9.51 8.14
C GLU A 146 -8.17 8.91 7.39
N LEU A 147 -8.62 7.73 7.82
CA LEU A 147 -9.81 7.05 7.32
C LEU A 147 -10.97 7.35 8.29
N GLY A 148 -12.05 7.95 7.76
CA GLY A 148 -13.25 8.33 8.49
C GLY A 148 -14.49 8.41 7.61
#